data_AF-A0AAV8VJ09-F1
#
_entry.id   AF-A0AAV8VJ09-F1
#
_cell.length_a   1.000
_cell.length_b   1.000
_cell.length_c   1.000
_cell.angle_alpha   90.00
_cell.angle_beta   90.00
_cell.angle_gamma   90.00
#
_symmetry.space_group_name_H-M   'P 1'
#
loop_
_entity.id
_entity.type
_entity.pdbx_description
1 polymer ?
#
loop_
_entity_poly.entity_id
_entity_poly.type
_entity_poly.pdbx_seq_one_letter_code
_entity_poly.pdbx_strand_id
1 'polypeptide(L)'
;MINSVYGKLMENVRKYRDVRMTTKWEGRYGAQNYIAKPNFYSCSIFDDDMIIIEMNKLEILICVLGISKTFLSEFHYDYILPTFQDKAKLLYTDTDSLIYQLNVPDIYEHIKEDSQRFDASDYEPNNPYGIERKNKKVPGLMKYENNGQILLEFVVHNDKIVKRSKGSTLASVKNISFDDYKRRRI
;
A
#
# COMPACT_ATOMS: atom_id res chain seq x y z
N MET A 1 6.39 7.14 -9.45
CA MET A 1 5.31 8.12 -9.77
C MET A 1 3.91 7.60 -9.40
N ILE A 2 3.65 6.28 -9.39
CA ILE A 2 2.31 5.76 -9.06
C ILE A 2 1.95 5.94 -7.57
N ASN A 3 2.88 5.66 -6.65
CA ASN A 3 2.61 5.73 -5.20
C ASN A 3 2.34 7.14 -4.67
N SER A 4 2.86 8.19 -5.34
CA SER A 4 2.60 9.59 -4.95
C SER A 4 1.15 10.00 -5.23
N VAL A 5 0.50 9.43 -6.24
CA VAL A 5 -0.93 9.67 -6.53
C VAL A 5 -1.79 9.12 -5.39
N TYR A 6 -1.47 7.92 -4.89
CA TYR A 6 -2.14 7.35 -3.72
C TYR A 6 -1.99 8.24 -2.48
N GLY A 7 -0.78 8.71 -2.18
CA GLY A 7 -0.54 9.63 -1.06
C GLY A 7 -1.35 10.92 -1.15
N LYS A 8 -1.54 11.45 -2.38
CA LYS A 8 -2.37 12.63 -2.63
C LYS A 8 -3.86 12.35 -2.46
N LEU A 9 -4.33 11.15 -2.79
CA LEU A 9 -5.73 10.74 -2.54
C LEU A 9 -6.02 10.55 -1.04
N MET A 10 -5.03 10.11 -0.27
CA MET A 10 -5.11 9.99 1.20
C MET A 10 -4.89 11.32 1.94
N GLU A 11 -4.65 12.41 1.21
CA GLU A 11 -4.52 13.73 1.79
C GLU A 11 -5.83 14.10 2.50
N ASN A 12 -5.71 14.72 3.67
CA ASN A 12 -6.90 15.16 4.40
C ASN A 12 -7.50 16.40 3.73
N VAL A 13 -8.33 16.16 2.71
CA VAL A 13 -8.95 17.24 1.92
C VAL A 13 -9.92 18.11 2.72
N ARG A 14 -10.36 17.65 3.90
CA ARG A 14 -11.18 18.44 4.83
C ARG A 14 -10.43 19.62 5.45
N LYS A 15 -9.09 19.63 5.37
CA LYS A 15 -8.28 20.79 5.77
C LYS A 15 -8.29 21.91 4.72
N TYR A 16 -8.60 21.60 3.47
CA TYR A 16 -8.73 22.62 2.43
C TYR A 16 -10.12 23.26 2.47
N ARG A 17 -10.16 24.48 1.94
CA ARG A 17 -11.38 25.24 1.72
C ARG A 17 -11.43 25.64 0.26
N ASP A 18 -12.60 25.49 -0.35
CA ASP A 18 -12.88 26.10 -1.64
C ASP A 18 -13.31 27.54 -1.41
N VAL A 19 -12.47 28.47 -1.84
CA VAL A 19 -12.72 29.90 -1.72
C VAL A 19 -13.35 30.41 -3.02
N ARG A 20 -14.49 31.08 -2.90
CA ARG A 20 -15.18 31.73 -4.02
C ARG A 20 -15.31 33.21 -3.71
N MET A 21 -15.10 34.04 -4.72
CA MET A 21 -15.30 35.49 -4.61
C MET A 21 -16.47 35.88 -5.50
N THR A 22 -17.40 36.66 -4.97
CA THR A 22 -18.56 37.14 -5.71
C THR A 22 -18.84 38.59 -5.36
N THR A 23 -19.33 39.35 -6.33
CA THR A 23 -19.72 40.75 -6.16
C THR A 23 -21.22 40.96 -6.16
N LYS A 24 -22.00 39.89 -6.38
CA LYS A 24 -23.46 39.94 -6.48
C LYS A 24 -24.08 39.15 -5.34
N TRP A 25 -25.11 39.73 -4.72
CA TRP A 25 -25.90 39.04 -3.70
C TRP A 25 -26.81 37.96 -4.33
N GLU A 26 -27.60 38.35 -5.34
CA GLU A 26 -28.59 37.50 -5.99
C GLU A 26 -28.15 36.96 -7.35
N GLY A 27 -28.94 36.03 -7.90
CA GLY A 27 -28.72 35.41 -9.21
C GLY A 27 -27.94 34.10 -9.15
N ARG A 28 -27.78 33.43 -10.30
CA ARG A 28 -27.25 32.06 -10.40
C ARG A 28 -25.89 31.85 -9.70
N TYR A 29 -25.03 32.87 -9.69
CA TYR A 29 -23.72 32.87 -9.02
C TYR A 29 -23.63 33.89 -7.88
N GLY A 30 -24.78 34.35 -7.37
CA GLY A 30 -24.84 35.27 -6.23
C GLY A 30 -24.42 34.59 -4.92
N ALA A 31 -24.00 35.40 -3.96
CA ALA A 31 -23.59 34.95 -2.63
C ALA A 31 -24.66 34.07 -1.94
N GLN A 32 -25.94 34.43 -2.11
CA GLN A 32 -27.07 33.70 -1.54
C GLN A 32 -27.05 32.21 -1.91
N ASN A 33 -26.73 31.88 -3.17
CA ASN A 33 -26.71 30.49 -3.63
C ASN A 33 -25.56 29.68 -3.04
N TYR A 34 -24.43 30.30 -2.71
CA TYR A 34 -23.31 29.61 -2.07
C TYR A 34 -23.55 29.43 -0.56
N ILE A 35 -24.15 30.43 0.10
CA ILE A 35 -24.55 30.35 1.51
C ILE A 35 -25.59 29.25 1.74
N ALA A 36 -26.52 29.09 0.79
CA ALA A 36 -27.54 28.05 0.86
C ALA A 36 -27.01 26.61 0.66
N LYS A 37 -25.76 26.43 0.23
CA LYS A 37 -25.20 25.09 0.03
C LYS A 37 -24.84 24.42 1.36
N PRO A 38 -25.02 23.09 1.47
CA PRO A 38 -24.73 22.35 2.70
C PRO A 38 -23.25 22.33 3.07
N ASN A 39 -22.35 22.69 2.14
CA ASN A 39 -20.92 22.80 2.37
C ASN A 39 -20.45 24.23 2.64
N PHE A 40 -21.34 25.19 2.84
CA PHE A 40 -20.97 26.52 3.30
C PHE A 40 -20.24 26.43 4.65
N TYR A 41 -19.16 27.19 4.79
CA TYR A 41 -18.40 27.28 6.03
C TYR A 41 -18.46 28.69 6.63
N SER A 42 -18.07 29.70 5.85
CA SER A 42 -18.05 31.09 6.29
C SER A 42 -18.16 32.04 5.11
N CYS A 43 -18.51 33.30 5.39
CA CYS A 43 -18.40 34.40 4.44
C CYS A 43 -17.77 35.62 5.12
N SER A 44 -16.96 36.37 4.38
CA SER A 44 -16.33 37.61 4.82
C SER A 44 -16.44 38.67 3.73
N ILE A 45 -16.76 39.90 4.11
CA ILE A 45 -16.77 41.05 3.19
C ILE A 45 -15.34 41.58 3.12
N PHE A 46 -14.76 41.58 1.93
CA PHE A 46 -13.37 42.00 1.71
C PHE A 46 -13.26 43.45 1.23
N ASP A 47 -14.27 43.90 0.46
CA ASP A 47 -14.38 45.27 -0.07
C ASP A 47 -15.87 45.62 -0.26
N ASP A 48 -16.19 46.89 -0.55
CA ASP A 48 -17.58 47.41 -0.60
C ASP A 48 -18.51 46.55 -1.47
N ASP A 49 -17.99 46.03 -2.59
CA ASP A 49 -18.73 45.21 -3.54
C ASP A 49 -18.23 43.75 -3.59
N MET A 50 -17.43 43.28 -2.63
CA MET A 50 -16.76 41.96 -2.73
C MET A 50 -16.94 41.08 -1.49
N ILE A 51 -17.52 39.90 -1.71
CA ILE A 51 -17.75 38.88 -0.69
C ILE A 51 -16.90 37.66 -1.01
N ILE A 52 -16.12 37.22 -0.02
CA ILE A 52 -15.39 35.96 -0.03
C ILE A 52 -16.23 34.92 0.70
N ILE A 53 -16.45 33.78 0.06
CA ILE A 53 -17.22 32.65 0.59
C ILE A 53 -16.32 31.43 0.65
N GLU A 54 -16.16 30.88 1.84
CA GLU A 54 -15.42 29.65 2.08
C GLU A 54 -16.38 28.47 2.14
N MET A 55 -16.03 27.41 1.42
CA MET A 55 -16.80 26.18 1.40
C MET A 55 -15.93 24.97 1.77
N ASN A 56 -16.53 24.01 2.47
CA ASN A 56 -15.95 22.72 2.78
C ASN A 56 -15.93 21.82 1.53
N LYS A 57 -14.94 20.93 1.45
CA LYS A 57 -14.89 19.85 0.46
C LYS A 57 -15.89 18.75 0.84
N LEU A 58 -16.73 18.34 -0.10
CA LEU A 58 -17.77 17.30 0.11
C LEU A 58 -17.30 15.88 -0.23
N GLU A 59 -16.42 15.72 -1.22
CA GLU A 59 -16.01 14.40 -1.71
C GLU A 59 -14.65 13.99 -1.16
N ILE A 60 -14.56 12.74 -0.70
CA ILE A 60 -13.34 12.10 -0.23
C ILE A 60 -13.25 10.74 -0.92
N LEU A 61 -12.18 10.51 -1.69
CA LEU A 61 -11.90 9.21 -2.29
C LEU A 61 -10.99 8.39 -1.35
N ILE A 62 -11.49 7.27 -0.83
CA ILE A 62 -10.77 6.43 0.17
C ILE A 62 -10.47 5.01 -0.36
N CYS A 63 -10.81 4.70 -1.62
CA CYS A 63 -11.01 3.30 -2.02
C CYS A 63 -9.73 2.49 -2.31
N VAL A 64 -8.57 3.13 -2.55
CA VAL A 64 -7.38 2.41 -3.05
C VAL A 64 -6.79 1.45 -2.01
N LEU A 65 -6.69 1.85 -0.74
CA LEU A 65 -6.16 0.98 0.32
C LEU A 65 -7.03 -0.26 0.54
N GLY A 66 -8.35 -0.07 0.49
CA GLY A 66 -9.30 -1.16 0.64
C GLY A 66 -9.10 -2.22 -0.43
N ILE A 67 -8.98 -1.79 -1.69
CA ILE A 67 -8.74 -2.67 -2.83
C ILE A 67 -7.42 -3.44 -2.67
N SER A 68 -6.33 -2.76 -2.28
CA SER A 68 -5.04 -3.43 -2.06
C SER A 68 -5.11 -4.51 -0.97
N LYS A 69 -5.86 -4.27 0.11
CA LYS A 69 -6.07 -5.26 1.17
C LYS A 69 -6.88 -6.46 0.69
N THR A 70 -7.84 -6.25 -0.21
CA THR A 70 -8.62 -7.33 -0.81
C THR A 70 -7.72 -8.29 -1.59
N PHE A 71 -6.79 -7.79 -2.41
CA PHE A 71 -5.86 -8.64 -3.15
C PHE A 71 -4.99 -9.53 -2.25
N LEU A 72 -4.42 -8.96 -1.18
CA LEU A 72 -3.63 -9.77 -0.22
C LEU A 72 -4.50 -10.80 0.51
N SER A 73 -5.73 -10.42 0.85
CA SER A 73 -6.67 -11.30 1.55
C SER A 73 -7.13 -12.44 0.66
N GLU A 74 -7.52 -12.16 -0.58
CA GLU A 74 -7.87 -13.16 -1.60
C GLU A 74 -6.70 -14.12 -1.83
N PHE A 75 -5.47 -13.60 -1.97
CA PHE A 75 -4.30 -14.46 -2.15
C PHE A 75 -4.07 -15.37 -0.94
N HIS A 76 -4.26 -14.89 0.29
CA HIS A 76 -4.09 -15.71 1.48
C HIS A 76 -5.21 -16.74 1.66
N TYR A 77 -6.46 -16.27 1.71
CA TYR A 77 -7.61 -17.08 2.10
C TYR A 77 -8.15 -17.94 0.97
N ASP A 78 -8.11 -17.45 -0.27
CA ASP A 78 -8.73 -18.14 -1.41
C ASP A 78 -7.72 -18.96 -2.22
N TYR A 79 -6.41 -18.71 -2.05
CA TYR A 79 -5.35 -19.44 -2.74
C TYR A 79 -4.40 -20.18 -1.79
N ILE A 80 -3.69 -19.50 -0.88
CA ILE A 80 -2.68 -20.17 -0.05
C ILE A 80 -3.30 -21.20 0.90
N LEU A 81 -4.35 -20.85 1.63
CA LEU A 81 -4.97 -21.76 2.60
C LEU A 81 -5.58 -23.02 1.94
N PRO A 82 -6.36 -22.93 0.84
CA PRO A 82 -6.91 -24.13 0.21
C PRO A 82 -5.85 -25.02 -0.45
N THR A 83 -4.82 -24.42 -1.07
CA THR A 83 -3.77 -25.15 -1.80
C THR A 83 -2.80 -25.86 -0.86
N PHE A 84 -2.35 -25.18 0.20
CA PHE A 84 -1.30 -25.69 1.07
C PHE A 84 -1.80 -26.19 2.42
N GLN A 85 -3.00 -25.79 2.86
CA GLN A 85 -3.62 -26.24 4.10
C GLN A 85 -2.65 -26.12 5.31
N ASP A 86 -2.38 -27.22 6.00
CA ASP A 86 -1.47 -27.33 7.14
C ASP A 86 0.01 -27.21 6.77
N LYS A 87 0.34 -27.29 5.48
CA LYS A 87 1.72 -27.14 4.96
C LYS A 87 2.14 -25.68 4.81
N ALA A 88 1.22 -24.73 4.94
CA ALA A 88 1.55 -23.30 4.93
C ALA A 88 1.30 -22.65 6.29
N LYS A 89 2.31 -21.96 6.80
CA LYS A 89 2.19 -21.12 7.99
C LYS A 89 2.58 -19.69 7.65
N LEU A 90 1.63 -18.78 7.82
CA LEU A 90 1.89 -17.34 7.68
C LEU A 90 2.74 -16.87 8.86
N LEU A 91 3.95 -16.38 8.58
CA LEU A 91 4.91 -15.91 9.58
C LEU A 91 4.85 -14.40 9.79
N TYR A 92 4.59 -13.64 8.73
CA TYR A 92 4.58 -12.18 8.77
C TYR A 92 3.79 -11.58 7.60
N THR A 93 3.24 -10.38 7.82
CA THR A 93 2.51 -9.57 6.84
C THR A 93 2.96 -8.11 6.91
N ASP A 94 3.18 -7.48 5.76
CA ASP A 94 3.31 -6.01 5.63
C ASP A 94 2.23 -5.47 4.68
N THR A 95 2.41 -4.24 4.20
CA THR A 95 1.50 -3.48 3.35
C THR A 95 1.19 -4.19 2.01
N ASP A 96 2.15 -4.91 1.45
CA ASP A 96 2.09 -5.55 0.14
C ASP A 96 2.85 -6.90 0.09
N SER A 97 3.29 -7.43 1.23
CA SER A 97 4.10 -8.65 1.30
C SER A 97 3.61 -9.62 2.37
N LEU A 98 3.79 -10.90 2.08
CA LEU A 98 3.43 -12.03 2.93
C LEU A 98 4.65 -12.96 3.01
N ILE A 99 4.98 -13.42 4.21
CA ILE A 99 6.07 -14.37 4.44
C ILE A 99 5.45 -15.65 4.96
N TYR A 100 5.67 -16.74 4.22
CA TYR A 100 5.19 -18.06 4.56
C TYR A 100 6.35 -18.99 4.88
N GLN A 101 6.15 -19.85 5.88
CA GLN A 101 6.85 -21.11 5.98
C GLN A 101 6.02 -22.15 5.21
N LEU A 102 6.60 -22.72 4.17
CA LEU A 102 5.96 -23.75 3.35
C LEU A 102 6.68 -25.07 3.54
N ASN A 103 5.94 -26.12 3.87
CA ASN A 103 6.44 -27.49 3.98
C ASN A 103 6.00 -28.30 2.75
N VAL A 104 6.63 -27.99 1.61
CA VAL A 104 6.40 -28.67 0.33
C VAL A 104 7.73 -29.09 -0.30
N PRO A 105 7.76 -30.19 -1.09
CA PRO A 105 9.00 -30.65 -1.73
C PRO A 105 9.59 -29.61 -2.69
N ASP A 106 8.74 -29.00 -3.51
CA ASP A 106 9.12 -27.95 -4.45
C ASP A 106 7.99 -26.93 -4.63
N ILE A 107 8.24 -25.69 -4.23
CA ILE A 107 7.30 -24.58 -4.40
C ILE A 107 7.28 -24.04 -5.84
N TYR A 108 8.37 -24.23 -6.59
CA TYR A 108 8.50 -23.71 -7.94
C TYR A 108 7.61 -24.45 -8.94
N GLU A 109 7.31 -25.73 -8.70
CA GLU A 109 6.30 -26.46 -9.47
C GLU A 109 4.91 -25.82 -9.34
N HIS A 110 4.50 -25.48 -8.11
CA HIS A 110 3.22 -24.80 -7.87
C HIS A 110 3.19 -23.40 -8.51
N ILE A 111 4.30 -22.66 -8.48
CA ILE A 111 4.41 -21.35 -9.15
C ILE A 111 4.27 -21.50 -10.68
N LYS A 112 4.78 -22.59 -11.26
CA LYS A 112 4.64 -22.88 -12.71
C LYS A 112 3.20 -23.23 -13.05
N GLU A 113 2.57 -24.11 -12.27
CA GLU A 113 1.17 -24.50 -12.45
C GLU A 113 0.22 -23.30 -12.35
N ASP A 114 0.39 -22.46 -11.33
CA ASP A 114 -0.42 -21.27 -11.08
C ASP A 114 0.21 -19.96 -11.59
N SER A 115 0.95 -20.03 -12.69
CA SER A 115 1.71 -18.88 -13.24
C SER A 115 0.88 -17.60 -13.44
N GLN A 116 -0.43 -17.72 -13.66
CA GLN A 116 -1.38 -16.61 -13.75
C GLN A 116 -1.51 -15.77 -12.48
N ARG A 117 -1.12 -16.29 -11.31
CA ARG A 117 -1.17 -15.60 -10.01
C ARG A 117 0.14 -14.91 -9.64
N PHE A 118 1.21 -15.15 -10.42
CA PHE A 118 2.56 -14.70 -10.09
C PHE A 118 3.18 -13.80 -11.16
N ASP A 119 3.92 -12.79 -10.72
CA ASP A 119 4.87 -12.06 -11.57
C ASP A 119 6.23 -12.76 -11.52
N ALA A 120 6.59 -13.40 -12.63
CA ALA A 120 7.85 -14.13 -12.80
C ALA A 120 8.83 -13.41 -13.75
N SER A 121 8.58 -12.14 -14.07
CA SER A 121 9.36 -11.42 -15.09
C SER A 121 10.80 -11.12 -14.68
N ASP A 122 11.06 -11.11 -13.37
CA ASP A 122 12.37 -10.84 -12.77
C ASP A 122 13.24 -12.10 -12.59
N TYR A 123 12.74 -13.29 -12.95
CA TYR A 123 13.57 -14.49 -13.00
C TYR A 123 14.59 -14.41 -14.15
N GLU A 124 15.73 -15.08 -13.97
CA GLU A 124 16.72 -15.25 -15.04
C GLU A 124 16.16 -16.10 -16.20
N PRO A 125 16.52 -15.82 -17.47
CA PRO A 125 16.04 -16.60 -18.62
C PRO A 125 16.33 -18.10 -18.52
N ASN A 126 17.46 -18.47 -17.93
CA ASN A 126 17.87 -19.86 -17.69
C ASN A 126 17.89 -20.16 -16.18
N ASN A 127 16.84 -19.75 -15.46
CA ASN A 127 16.72 -20.06 -14.04
C ASN A 127 16.63 -21.60 -13.85
N PRO A 128 17.22 -22.15 -12.78
CA PRO A 128 17.26 -23.60 -12.54
C PRO A 128 15.89 -24.21 -12.26
N TYR A 129 14.85 -23.39 -12.07
CA TYR A 129 13.48 -23.81 -11.78
C TYR A 129 12.63 -23.99 -13.04
N GLY A 130 13.12 -23.58 -14.20
CA GLY A 130 12.39 -23.65 -15.47
C GLY A 130 11.17 -22.73 -15.54
N ILE A 131 11.14 -21.66 -14.74
CA ILE A 131 10.03 -20.70 -14.72
C ILE A 131 10.14 -19.76 -15.92
N GLU A 132 9.07 -19.66 -16.70
CA GLU A 132 8.99 -18.73 -17.83
C GLU A 132 8.79 -17.28 -17.35
N ARG A 133 9.48 -16.33 -17.98
CA ARG A 133 9.38 -14.91 -17.66
C ARG A 133 8.10 -14.31 -18.22
N LYS A 134 7.09 -14.16 -17.36
CA LYS A 134 5.79 -13.57 -17.71
C LYS A 134 5.35 -12.51 -16.69
N ASN A 135 4.29 -11.79 -17.03
CA ASN A 135 3.50 -10.98 -16.09
C ASN A 135 4.17 -9.73 -15.48
N LYS A 136 5.12 -9.13 -16.21
CA LYS A 136 5.88 -7.96 -15.74
C LYS A 136 4.98 -6.80 -15.32
N LYS A 137 4.97 -6.51 -14.01
CA LYS A 137 4.25 -5.39 -13.39
C LYS A 137 2.74 -5.40 -13.67
N VAL A 138 2.16 -6.58 -13.83
CA VAL A 138 0.70 -6.72 -13.92
C VAL A 138 0.10 -6.54 -12.52
N PRO A 139 -0.85 -5.59 -12.32
CA PRO A 139 -1.46 -5.35 -11.01
C PRO A 139 -2.17 -6.58 -10.45
N GLY A 140 -2.07 -6.79 -9.14
CA GLY A 140 -2.77 -7.87 -8.41
C GLY A 140 -2.03 -9.21 -8.39
N LEU A 141 -0.91 -9.34 -9.10
CA LEU A 141 -0.09 -10.56 -9.08
C LEU A 141 1.00 -10.50 -8.02
N MET A 142 1.27 -11.65 -7.41
CA MET A 142 2.29 -11.77 -6.38
C MET A 142 3.66 -12.01 -7.00
N LYS A 143 4.65 -11.22 -6.59
CA LYS A 143 6.03 -11.43 -6.99
C LYS A 143 6.79 -12.19 -5.90
N TYR A 144 7.67 -13.09 -6.30
CA TYR A 144 8.70 -13.61 -5.40
C TYR A 144 9.88 -12.63 -5.28
N GLU A 145 10.06 -12.00 -4.10
CA GLU A 145 11.07 -10.93 -3.93
C GLU A 145 12.52 -11.42 -3.99
N ASN A 146 12.82 -12.65 -3.54
CA ASN A 146 14.19 -13.13 -3.38
C ASN A 146 14.80 -13.73 -4.67
N ASN A 147 14.26 -13.43 -5.84
CA ASN A 147 14.80 -13.88 -7.15
C ASN A 147 15.12 -15.40 -7.21
N GLY A 148 14.29 -16.24 -6.60
CA GLY A 148 14.48 -17.70 -6.55
C GLY A 148 15.36 -18.21 -5.39
N GLN A 149 15.88 -17.36 -4.52
CA GLN A 149 16.58 -17.82 -3.32
C GLN A 149 15.60 -18.06 -2.18
N ILE A 150 15.63 -19.27 -1.60
CA ILE A 150 14.78 -19.62 -0.45
C ILE A 150 15.26 -18.87 0.79
N LEU A 151 14.32 -18.22 1.50
CA LEU A 151 14.60 -17.61 2.79
C LEU A 151 14.74 -18.70 3.86
N LEU A 152 15.96 -18.94 4.35
CA LEU A 152 16.23 -20.00 5.33
C LEU A 152 15.98 -19.57 6.77
N GLU A 153 16.29 -18.32 7.10
CA GLU A 153 16.13 -17.78 8.45
C GLU A 153 15.40 -16.45 8.41
N PHE A 154 14.48 -16.27 9.35
CA PHE A 154 13.68 -15.07 9.50
C PHE A 154 13.45 -14.77 10.98
N VAL A 155 13.74 -13.54 11.40
CA VAL A 155 13.54 -13.07 12.78
C VAL A 155 12.67 -11.82 12.74
N VAL A 156 11.50 -11.90 13.38
CA VAL A 156 10.63 -10.75 13.64
C VAL A 156 10.74 -10.41 15.11
N HIS A 157 11.23 -9.21 15.40
CA HIS A 157 11.10 -8.61 16.71
C HIS A 157 9.99 -7.56 16.62
N ASN A 158 9.13 -7.46 17.62
CA ASN A 158 8.05 -6.45 17.65
C ASN A 158 8.54 -5.00 17.73
N ASP A 159 9.87 -4.80 17.71
CA ASP A 159 10.51 -3.59 17.21
C ASP A 159 11.58 -4.01 16.19
N LYS A 160 11.24 -3.88 14.90
CA LYS A 160 12.10 -3.80 13.70
C LYS A 160 13.55 -4.35 13.80
N ILE A 161 14.10 -5.26 12.97
CA ILE A 161 13.79 -5.79 11.61
C ILE A 161 14.99 -6.73 11.20
N VAL A 162 14.81 -7.56 10.18
CA VAL A 162 15.85 -7.99 9.19
C VAL A 162 16.52 -6.79 8.46
N LYS A 163 17.57 -6.20 9.04
CA LYS A 163 18.42 -5.06 8.56
C LYS A 163 17.87 -3.98 7.58
N ARG A 164 16.59 -3.64 7.61
CA ARG A 164 16.12 -2.26 7.39
C ARG A 164 15.79 -1.71 8.78
N SER A 165 15.95 -0.44 9.07
CA SER A 165 15.42 0.09 10.35
C SER A 165 14.73 1.38 10.02
N LYS A 166 13.40 1.36 10.05
CA LYS A 166 12.57 2.51 9.69
C LYS A 166 12.78 3.57 10.76
N GLY A 167 13.58 4.59 10.42
CA GLY A 167 14.00 5.68 11.31
C GLY A 167 15.48 5.63 11.73
N SER A 168 16.25 4.60 11.37
CA SER A 168 17.69 4.55 11.66
C SER A 168 18.55 4.76 10.42
N THR A 169 19.72 5.35 10.63
CA THR A 169 20.71 5.59 9.57
C THR A 169 21.40 4.28 9.17
N LEU A 170 21.82 4.19 7.90
CA LEU A 170 22.58 3.06 7.35
C LEU A 170 23.82 2.73 8.18
N ALA A 171 24.48 3.73 8.77
CA ALA A 171 25.64 3.55 9.64
C ALA A 171 25.33 2.70 10.89
N SER A 172 24.14 2.88 11.48
CA SER A 172 23.72 2.17 12.68
C SER A 172 23.40 0.69 12.40
N VAL A 173 22.94 0.38 11.19
CA VAL A 173 22.52 -0.97 10.78
C VAL A 173 23.72 -1.84 10.35
N LYS A 174 24.86 -1.23 10.00
CA LYS A 174 26.07 -1.96 9.57
C LYS A 174 26.59 -2.90 10.66
N ASN A 175 26.63 -2.45 11.90
CA ASN A 175 27.34 -3.15 12.99
C ASN A 175 26.51 -4.20 13.75
N ILE A 176 25.23 -4.38 13.41
CA ILE A 176 24.35 -5.34 14.10
C ILE A 176 24.50 -6.71 13.43
N SER A 177 24.67 -7.79 14.17
CA SER A 177 24.71 -9.17 13.66
C SER A 177 23.44 -9.95 14.04
N PHE A 178 23.19 -11.09 13.40
CA PHE A 178 22.07 -11.98 13.78
C PHE A 178 22.21 -12.46 15.24
N ASP A 179 23.44 -12.65 15.72
CA ASP A 179 23.71 -13.09 17.08
C ASP A 179 23.36 -12.04 18.13
N ASP A 180 23.45 -10.75 17.79
CA ASP A 180 23.03 -9.66 18.69
C ASP A 180 21.52 -9.72 18.98
N TYR A 181 20.73 -10.25 18.04
CA TYR A 181 19.29 -10.49 18.25
C TYR A 181 19.02 -11.75 19.07
N LYS A 182 19.84 -12.81 18.93
CA LYS A 182 19.69 -14.06 19.70
C LYS A 182 20.06 -13.87 21.18
N ARG A 183 21.02 -12.98 21.48
CA ARG A 183 21.49 -12.69 22.86
C ARG A 183 20.52 -11.88 23.71
N ARG A 184 19.51 -11.24 23.13
CA ARG A 184 18.50 -10.42 23.84
C ARG A 184 17.27 -11.20 24.33
N ARG A 185 17.36 -12.52 24.50
CA ARG A 185 16.35 -13.28 25.26
C ARG A 185 16.39 -12.85 26.73
N ILE A 186 15.45 -11.97 27.10
CA ILE A 186 14.95 -11.86 28.49
C ILE A 186 13.85 -12.90 28.62
#